data_AF-A0A401ZD32-F1
#
_entry.id   AF-A0A401ZD32-F1
#
_cell.length_a   1.000
_cell.length_b   1.000
_cell.length_c   1.000
_cell.angle_alpha   90.00
_cell.angle_beta   90.00
_cell.angle_gamma   90.00
#
_symmetry.space_group_name_H-M   'P 1'
#
loop_
_entity.id
_entity.type
_entity.pdbx_description
1 polymer ?
#
loop_
_entity_poly.entity_id
_entity_poly.type
_entity_poly.pdbx_seq_one_letter_code
_entity_poly.pdbx_strand_id
1 'polypeptide(L)'
;MAYTTLLYGDYLSFMHVQALWSRQLSMPWVGIVMALRMVYEAPFLSFQSLRNLTDLIPDLFIMALLIMGWVGPWKLPRKDWSYLIFGTTLWLFFQLTPLMQGYPLGSMGRFMLEVFPAFIIAARIGTNKSFHFNYICVALAMYAYLIIAFLVGYWVL
;
A
#
# COMPACT_ATOMS: atom_id res chain seq x y z
N MET A 1 -15.94 2.96 16.91
CA MET A 1 -16.65 1.88 17.63
C MET A 1 -17.55 2.43 18.73
N ALA A 2 -17.03 3.10 19.77
CA ALA A 2 -17.90 3.66 20.83
C ALA A 2 -18.99 4.63 20.30
N TYR A 3 -18.63 5.50 19.35
CA TYR A 3 -19.60 6.40 18.69
C TYR A 3 -20.70 5.64 17.92
N THR A 4 -20.35 4.59 17.18
CA THR A 4 -21.34 3.81 16.41
C THR A 4 -22.25 3.01 17.33
N THR A 5 -21.75 2.55 18.47
CA THR A 5 -22.58 1.91 19.50
C THR A 5 -23.58 2.88 20.12
N LEU A 6 -23.14 4.11 20.43
CA LEU A 6 -24.03 5.13 20.99
C LEU A 6 -25.14 5.54 20.02
N LEU A 7 -24.87 5.55 18.71
CA LEU A 7 -25.82 6.01 17.70
C LEU A 7 -26.71 4.90 17.12
N TYR A 8 -26.16 3.70 16.93
CA TYR A 8 -26.81 2.60 16.20
C TYR A 8 -27.06 1.35 17.06
N GLY A 9 -26.61 1.34 18.33
CA GLY A 9 -26.75 0.19 19.23
C GLY A 9 -25.86 -1.00 18.87
N ASP A 10 -25.03 -0.88 17.83
CA ASP A 10 -24.19 -1.95 17.31
C ASP A 10 -22.71 -1.51 17.28
N TYR A 11 -21.86 -2.31 17.92
CA TYR A 11 -20.43 -2.05 18.02
C TYR A 11 -19.69 -2.28 16.70
N LEU A 12 -20.22 -3.15 15.85
CA LEU A 12 -19.63 -3.56 14.57
C LEU A 12 -20.29 -2.90 13.36
N SER A 13 -21.12 -1.87 13.55
CA SER A 13 -21.79 -1.19 12.43
C SER A 13 -20.83 -0.69 11.36
N PHE A 14 -19.62 -0.28 11.75
CA PHE A 14 -18.58 0.07 10.78
C PHE A 14 -18.18 -1.13 9.90
N MET A 15 -18.01 -2.31 10.48
CA MET A 15 -17.68 -3.53 9.73
C MET A 15 -18.82 -3.96 8.80
N HIS A 16 -20.07 -3.81 9.24
CA HIS A 16 -21.24 -4.07 8.39
C HIS A 16 -21.25 -3.17 7.14
N VAL A 17 -20.90 -1.89 7.28
CA VAL A 17 -20.79 -0.96 6.14
C VAL A 17 -19.59 -1.31 5.24
N GLN A 18 -18.46 -1.74 5.81
CA GLN A 18 -17.31 -2.20 5.01
C GLN A 18 -17.68 -3.40 4.12
N ALA A 19 -18.52 -4.32 4.61
CA ALA A 19 -19.00 -5.45 3.82
C ALA A 19 -19.86 -5.01 2.61
N LEU A 20 -20.64 -3.93 2.75
CA LEU A 20 -21.38 -3.33 1.62
C LEU A 20 -20.44 -2.75 0.54
N TRP A 21 -19.24 -2.31 0.93
CA TRP A 21 -18.19 -1.88 0.00
C TRP A 21 -17.33 -3.03 -0.54
N SER A 22 -17.82 -4.27 -0.43
CA SER A 22 -17.13 -5.48 -0.88
C SER A 22 -15.76 -5.68 -0.21
N ARG A 23 -15.53 -5.10 0.97
CA ARG A 23 -14.34 -5.40 1.79
C ARG A 23 -14.65 -6.57 2.70
N GLN A 24 -13.86 -7.62 2.56
CA GLN A 24 -14.01 -8.84 3.34
C GLN A 24 -12.72 -9.16 4.07
N LEU A 25 -12.85 -9.67 5.30
CA LEU A 25 -11.71 -10.17 6.02
C LEU A 25 -11.16 -11.40 5.29
N SER A 26 -9.92 -11.32 4.84
CA SER A 26 -9.26 -12.39 4.10
C SER A 26 -7.78 -12.47 4.47
N MET A 27 -7.09 -13.47 3.93
CA MET A 27 -5.66 -13.61 4.15
C MET A 27 -4.89 -12.44 3.51
N PRO A 28 -3.80 -11.95 4.14
CA PRO A 28 -3.02 -10.79 3.67
C PRO A 28 -2.60 -10.85 2.19
N TRP A 29 -2.40 -12.04 1.65
CA TRP A 29 -1.90 -12.24 0.30
C TRP A 29 -3.00 -12.16 -0.77
N VAL A 30 -4.28 -12.25 -0.39
CA VAL A 30 -5.40 -12.37 -1.34
C VAL A 30 -5.50 -11.12 -2.22
N GLY A 31 -5.43 -9.92 -1.62
CA GLY A 31 -5.46 -8.66 -2.38
C GLY A 31 -4.31 -8.54 -3.39
N ILE A 32 -3.10 -8.92 -2.98
CA ILE A 32 -1.90 -8.89 -3.82
C ILE A 32 -2.02 -9.85 -4.99
N VAL A 33 -2.44 -11.10 -4.72
CA VAL A 33 -2.64 -12.12 -5.76
C VAL A 33 -3.72 -11.70 -6.75
N MET A 34 -4.84 -11.14 -6.26
CA MET A 34 -5.91 -10.64 -7.12
C MET A 34 -5.43 -9.48 -8.00
N ALA A 35 -4.70 -8.51 -7.44
CA ALA A 35 -4.16 -7.39 -8.19
C ALA A 35 -3.14 -7.85 -9.26
N LEU A 36 -2.23 -8.77 -8.91
CA LEU A 36 -1.27 -9.36 -9.85
C LEU A 36 -1.99 -10.10 -10.98
N ARG A 37 -3.03 -10.88 -10.66
CA ARG A 37 -3.83 -11.61 -11.64
C ARG A 37 -4.53 -10.64 -12.61
N MET A 38 -5.14 -9.57 -12.10
CA MET A 38 -5.79 -8.56 -12.95
C MET A 38 -4.80 -7.85 -13.89
N VAL A 39 -3.59 -7.54 -13.41
CA VAL A 39 -2.54 -6.93 -14.25
C VAL A 39 -2.03 -7.90 -15.31
N TYR A 40 -1.97 -9.20 -14.99
CA TYR A 40 -1.53 -10.24 -15.92
C TYR A 40 -2.56 -10.56 -17.01
N GLU A 41 -3.85 -10.60 -16.64
CA GLU A 41 -4.95 -10.94 -17.56
C GLU A 41 -5.34 -9.75 -18.47
N ALA A 42 -5.13 -8.50 -18.03
CA ALA A 42 -5.44 -7.32 -18.83
C ALA A 42 -4.25 -6.86 -19.68
N PRO A 43 -4.47 -6.21 -20.84
CA PRO A 43 -3.40 -5.64 -21.64
C PRO A 43 -2.53 -4.69 -20.80
N PHE A 44 -1.21 -4.78 -20.90
CA PHE A 44 -0.27 -4.09 -20.00
C PHE A 44 -0.51 -2.57 -19.89
N LEU A 45 -0.83 -1.92 -21.00
CA LEU A 45 -1.11 -0.47 -21.06
C LEU A 45 -2.61 -0.12 -20.96
N SER A 46 -3.45 -1.07 -20.56
CA SER A 46 -4.86 -0.79 -20.31
C SER A 46 -5.03 0.08 -19.06
N PHE A 47 -6.10 0.86 -19.02
CA PHE A 47 -6.45 1.66 -17.84
C PHE A 47 -6.55 0.80 -16.57
N GLN A 48 -7.13 -0.40 -16.68
CA GLN A 48 -7.27 -1.34 -15.56
C GLN A 48 -5.92 -1.81 -15.01
N SER A 49 -4.98 -2.16 -15.88
CA SER A 49 -3.63 -2.57 -15.48
C SER A 49 -2.88 -1.41 -14.84
N LEU A 50 -2.89 -0.23 -15.47
CA LEU A 50 -2.23 0.96 -14.93
C LEU A 50 -2.81 1.37 -13.57
N ARG A 51 -4.13 1.35 -13.41
CA ARG A 51 -4.77 1.67 -12.13
C ARG A 51 -4.40 0.68 -11.03
N ASN A 52 -4.44 -0.63 -11.30
CA ASN A 52 -4.00 -1.62 -10.30
C ASN A 52 -2.51 -1.47 -9.96
N LEU A 53 -1.66 -1.15 -10.94
CA LEU A 53 -0.24 -0.90 -10.70
C LEU A 53 -0.01 0.31 -9.78
N THR A 54 -0.85 1.35 -9.82
CA THR A 54 -0.69 2.50 -8.91
C THR A 54 -0.86 2.16 -7.43
N ASP A 55 -1.62 1.12 -7.09
CA ASP A 55 -1.78 0.64 -5.72
C ASP A 55 -0.82 -0.53 -5.39
N LEU A 56 -0.58 -1.42 -6.35
CA LEU A 56 0.27 -2.60 -6.19
C LEU A 56 1.76 -2.24 -6.06
N ILE A 57 2.27 -1.28 -6.84
CA ILE A 57 3.69 -0.90 -6.81
C ILE A 57 4.08 -0.35 -5.43
N PRO A 58 3.37 0.64 -4.85
CA PRO A 58 3.68 1.12 -3.50
C PRO A 58 3.61 0.02 -2.45
N ASP A 59 2.63 -0.88 -2.53
CA ASP A 59 2.47 -1.99 -1.59
C ASP A 59 3.66 -2.94 -1.61
N LEU A 60 4.04 -3.40 -2.81
CA LEU A 60 5.20 -4.28 -2.98
C LEU A 60 6.51 -3.56 -2.61
N PHE A 61 6.62 -2.26 -2.88
CA PHE A 61 7.78 -1.46 -2.49
C PHE A 61 7.96 -1.40 -0.97
N ILE A 62 6.89 -1.13 -0.22
CA ILE A 62 6.92 -1.15 1.26
C ILE A 62 7.20 -2.55 1.77
N MET A 63 6.57 -3.58 1.21
CA MET A 63 6.84 -4.98 1.57
C MET A 63 8.33 -5.32 1.40
N ALA A 64 8.94 -4.94 0.26
CA ALA A 64 10.35 -5.16 0.01
C ALA A 64 11.25 -4.42 1.01
N LEU A 65 10.93 -3.16 1.33
CA LEU A 65 11.65 -2.40 2.36
C LEU A 65 11.57 -3.08 3.72
N LEU A 66 10.39 -3.53 4.15
CA LEU A 66 10.22 -4.23 5.42
C LEU A 66 11.02 -5.54 5.46
N ILE A 67 10.99 -6.33 4.38
CA ILE A 67 11.80 -7.55 4.26
C ILE A 67 13.29 -7.21 4.40
N MET A 68 13.78 -6.18 3.71
CA MET A 68 15.17 -5.71 3.82
C MET A 68 15.54 -5.19 5.23
N GLY A 69 14.54 -4.77 6.02
CA GLY A 69 14.71 -4.41 7.41
C GLY A 69 14.97 -5.60 8.32
N TRP A 70 14.32 -6.73 8.02
CA TRP A 70 14.49 -7.99 8.76
C TRP A 70 15.74 -8.76 8.33
N VAL A 71 16.00 -8.80 7.02
CA VAL A 71 17.05 -9.61 6.40
C VAL A 71 17.87 -8.80 5.40
N GLY A 72 19.14 -9.16 5.20
CA GLY A 72 20.02 -8.51 4.22
C GLY A 72 20.90 -7.40 4.79
N PRO A 73 21.55 -6.60 3.92
CA PRO A 73 22.61 -5.68 4.32
C PRO A 73 22.10 -4.41 5.00
N TRP A 74 20.81 -4.05 4.83
CA TRP A 74 20.19 -2.87 5.46
C TRP A 74 19.41 -3.19 6.74
N LYS A 75 19.58 -4.40 7.27
CA LYS A 75 18.90 -4.89 8.46
C LYS A 75 19.00 -3.91 9.64
N LEU A 76 17.89 -3.74 10.37
CA LEU A 76 17.90 -2.94 11.59
C LEU A 76 18.51 -3.75 12.76
N PRO A 77 19.34 -3.12 13.62
CA PRO A 77 19.88 -3.78 14.80
C PRO A 77 18.75 -4.14 15.77
N ARG A 78 18.98 -5.12 16.64
CA ARG A 78 17.96 -5.65 17.58
C ARG A 78 17.26 -4.58 18.42
N LYS A 79 17.99 -3.53 18.80
CA LYS A 79 17.45 -2.38 19.55
C LYS A 79 16.30 -1.65 18.82
N ASP A 80 16.25 -1.73 17.50
CA ASP A 80 15.29 -1.03 16.65
C ASP A 80 14.19 -1.98 16.13
N TRP A 81 14.11 -3.22 16.64
CA TRP A 81 13.12 -4.20 16.18
C TRP A 81 11.68 -3.81 16.46
N SER A 82 11.44 -2.95 17.47
CA SER A 82 10.11 -2.38 17.72
C SER A 82 9.53 -1.70 16.48
N TYR A 83 10.35 -0.99 15.71
CA TYR A 83 9.94 -0.36 14.45
C TYR A 83 9.59 -1.37 13.37
N LEU A 84 10.37 -2.46 13.25
CA LEU A 84 10.08 -3.51 12.27
C LEU A 84 8.80 -4.27 12.61
N ILE A 85 8.61 -4.61 13.89
CA ILE A 85 7.39 -5.27 14.35
C ILE A 85 6.20 -4.35 14.08
N PHE A 86 6.27 -3.08 14.50
CA PHE A 86 5.22 -2.11 14.24
C PHE A 86 4.89 -1.98 12.75
N GLY A 87 5.90 -1.76 11.90
CA GLY A 87 5.70 -1.61 10.46
C GLY A 87 5.15 -2.87 9.80
N THR A 88 5.64 -4.05 10.21
CA THR A 88 5.17 -5.34 9.67
C THR A 88 3.75 -5.64 10.09
N THR A 89 3.40 -5.41 11.36
CA THR A 89 2.04 -5.57 11.87
C THR A 89 1.08 -4.61 11.18
N LEU A 90 1.47 -3.35 10.98
CA LEU A 90 0.64 -2.36 10.33
C LEU A 90 0.42 -2.71 8.85
N TRP A 91 1.48 -3.11 8.13
CA TRP A 91 1.37 -3.58 6.76
C TRP A 91 0.44 -4.79 6.66
N LEU A 92 0.64 -5.82 7.49
CA LEU A 92 -0.23 -7.00 7.55
C LEU A 92 -1.68 -6.62 7.84
N PHE A 93 -1.91 -5.71 8.77
CA PHE A 93 -3.24 -5.24 9.15
C PHE A 93 -4.00 -4.64 7.97
N PHE A 94 -3.36 -3.78 7.17
CA PHE A 94 -3.99 -3.22 5.98
C PHE A 94 -4.41 -4.31 5.00
N GLN A 95 -3.61 -5.36 4.85
CA GLN A 95 -3.84 -6.39 3.85
C GLN A 95 -4.99 -7.33 4.19
N LEU A 96 -5.50 -7.30 5.42
CA LEU A 96 -6.59 -8.17 5.87
C LEU A 96 -7.93 -7.85 5.21
N THR A 97 -8.12 -6.65 4.65
CA THR A 97 -9.42 -6.20 4.12
C THR A 97 -9.34 -5.72 2.67
N PRO A 98 -8.96 -6.58 1.71
CA PRO A 98 -8.97 -6.23 0.29
C PRO A 98 -10.40 -6.00 -0.19
N LEU A 99 -10.53 -5.25 -1.29
CA LEU A 99 -11.79 -5.18 -2.03
C LEU A 99 -11.95 -6.42 -2.91
N MET A 100 -13.06 -7.12 -2.76
CA MET A 100 -13.35 -8.32 -3.56
C MET A 100 -13.84 -7.99 -4.98
N GLN A 101 -14.26 -6.77 -5.22
CA GLN A 101 -14.72 -6.27 -6.52
C GLN A 101 -14.01 -4.98 -6.90
N GLY A 102 -13.78 -4.77 -8.20
CA GLY A 102 -13.08 -3.60 -8.71
C GLY A 102 -11.57 -3.70 -8.55
N TYR A 103 -10.97 -2.80 -7.77
CA TYR A 103 -9.53 -2.69 -7.56
C TYR A 103 -9.14 -3.25 -6.18
N PRO A 104 -8.54 -4.45 -6.09
CA PRO A 104 -8.41 -5.17 -4.81
C PRO A 104 -7.59 -4.45 -3.75
N LEU A 105 -6.55 -3.74 -4.19
CA LEU A 105 -5.67 -2.93 -3.35
C LEU A 105 -6.06 -1.45 -3.36
N GLY A 106 -7.31 -1.12 -3.70
CA GLY A 106 -7.77 0.26 -3.80
C GLY A 106 -7.46 1.07 -2.54
N SER A 107 -6.78 2.22 -2.72
CA SER A 107 -6.31 3.12 -1.67
C SER A 107 -5.10 2.64 -0.87
N MET A 108 -4.48 1.51 -1.22
CA MET A 108 -3.29 1.00 -0.52
C MET A 108 -2.13 1.97 -0.62
N GLY A 109 -1.98 2.70 -1.73
CA GLY A 109 -0.93 3.72 -1.85
C GLY A 109 -0.95 4.73 -0.69
N ARG A 110 -2.14 5.06 -0.16
CA ARG A 110 -2.28 5.95 1.00
C ARG A 110 -1.87 5.27 2.30
N PHE A 111 -2.34 4.05 2.54
CA PHE A 111 -2.03 3.31 3.77
C PHE A 111 -0.55 2.97 3.88
N MET A 112 0.13 2.75 2.75
CA MET A 112 1.57 2.53 2.68
C MET A 112 2.39 3.71 3.22
N LEU A 113 1.87 4.93 3.17
CA LEU A 113 2.53 6.11 3.77
C LEU A 113 2.52 6.07 5.31
N GLU A 114 1.56 5.36 5.92
CA GLU A 114 1.47 5.21 7.37
C GLU A 114 2.50 4.21 7.91
N VAL A 115 3.06 3.36 7.03
CA VAL A 115 4.13 2.38 7.34
C VAL A 115 5.49 3.09 7.39
N PHE A 116 5.61 4.13 8.22
CA PHE A 116 6.80 4.97 8.34
C PHE A 116 8.13 4.20 8.57
N PRO A 117 8.17 3.04 9.28
CA PRO A 117 9.43 2.30 9.47
C PRO A 117 10.09 1.84 8.18
N ALA A 118 9.30 1.59 7.13
CA ALA A 118 9.84 1.25 5.81
C ALA A 118 10.70 2.39 5.24
N PHE A 119 10.32 3.65 5.50
CA PHE A 119 11.08 4.82 5.04
C PHE A 119 12.39 5.03 5.80
N ILE A 120 12.52 4.52 7.03
CA ILE A 120 13.82 4.49 7.74
C ILE A 120 14.82 3.62 6.97
N ILE A 121 14.35 2.50 6.42
CA ILE A 121 15.16 1.57 5.62
C ILE A 121 15.47 2.21 4.26
N ALA A 122 14.48 2.84 3.63
CA ALA A 122 14.69 3.60 2.39
C ALA A 122 15.76 4.69 2.57
N ALA A 123 15.76 5.41 3.71
CA ALA A 123 16.77 6.41 4.02
C ALA A 123 18.18 5.82 4.17
N ARG A 124 18.31 4.62 4.76
CA ARG A 124 19.58 3.90 4.83
C ARG A 124 20.09 3.50 3.44
N ILE A 125 19.22 3.00 2.56
CA ILE A 125 19.57 2.70 1.16
C ILE A 125 19.97 3.99 0.42
N GLY A 126 19.25 5.09 0.69
CA GLY A 126 19.52 6.43 0.16
C GLY A 126 20.84 7.07 0.59
N THR A 127 21.62 6.45 1.48
CA THR A 127 23.01 6.88 1.73
C THR A 127 23.89 6.74 0.49
N ASN A 128 23.51 5.84 -0.43
CA ASN A 128 24.12 5.78 -1.76
C ASN A 128 23.59 6.93 -2.63
N LYS A 129 24.48 7.87 -2.99
CA LYS A 129 24.15 9.05 -3.80
C LYS A 129 23.48 8.68 -5.13
N SER A 130 23.95 7.65 -5.82
CA SER A 130 23.37 7.23 -7.10
C SER A 130 21.94 6.74 -6.93
N PHE A 131 21.66 5.95 -5.90
CA PHE A 131 20.30 5.51 -5.61
C PHE A 131 19.41 6.70 -5.24
N HIS A 132 19.89 7.59 -4.38
CA HIS A 132 19.16 8.77 -3.94
C HIS A 132 18.72 9.67 -5.12
N PHE A 133 19.66 10.02 -6.00
CA PHE A 133 19.34 10.85 -7.17
C PHE A 133 18.39 10.16 -8.13
N ASN A 134 18.61 8.88 -8.44
CA ASN A 134 17.71 8.12 -9.32
C ASN A 134 16.29 8.04 -8.74
N TYR A 135 16.17 7.76 -7.43
CA TYR A 135 14.89 7.71 -6.75
C TYR A 135 14.16 9.05 -6.83
N ILE A 136 14.83 10.17 -6.54
CA ILE A 136 14.21 11.50 -6.60
C ILE A 136 13.78 11.83 -8.03
N CYS A 137 14.61 11.57 -9.03
CA CYS A 137 14.26 11.83 -10.43
C CYS A 137 13.01 11.07 -10.86
N VAL A 138 12.95 9.77 -10.55
CA VAL A 138 11.79 8.92 -10.89
C VAL A 138 10.55 9.35 -10.10
N ALA A 139 10.68 9.56 -8.79
CA ALA A 139 9.57 9.97 -7.94
C ALA A 139 8.99 11.33 -8.36
N LEU A 140 9.84 12.30 -8.72
CA LEU A 140 9.42 13.61 -9.18
C LEU A 140 8.70 13.54 -10.53
N ALA A 141 9.23 12.76 -11.47
CA ALA A 141 8.59 12.55 -12.77
C ALA A 141 7.21 11.88 -12.63
N MET A 142 7.13 10.84 -11.78
CA MET A 142 5.86 10.16 -11.48
C MET A 142 4.87 11.09 -10.78
N TYR A 143 5.32 11.89 -9.82
CA TYR A 143 4.48 12.86 -9.13
C TYR A 143 3.92 13.92 -10.09
N ALA A 144 4.75 14.47 -10.97
CA ALA A 144 4.31 15.42 -11.98
C ALA A 144 3.25 14.80 -12.90
N TYR A 145 3.45 13.56 -13.35
CA TYR A 145 2.48 12.83 -14.15
C TYR A 145 1.15 12.62 -13.41
N LEU A 146 1.18 12.14 -12.17
CA LEU A 146 -0.02 11.88 -11.37
C LEU A 146 -0.81 13.16 -11.08
N ILE A 147 -0.12 14.27 -10.83
CA ILE A 147 -0.77 15.59 -10.71
C ILE A 147 -1.46 15.99 -12.00
N ILE A 148 -0.79 15.87 -13.15
CA ILE A 148 -1.40 16.23 -14.43
C ILE A 148 -2.61 15.33 -14.71
N ALA A 149 -2.49 14.03 -14.50
CA ALA A 149 -3.59 13.08 -14.67
C ALA A 149 -4.78 13.41 -13.75
N PHE A 150 -4.50 13.85 -12.51
CA PHE A 150 -5.51 14.35 -11.58
C PHE A 150 -6.19 15.63 -12.08
N LEU A 151 -5.40 16.64 -12.48
CA LEU A 151 -5.91 17.95 -12.94
C LEU A 151 -6.75 17.85 -14.21
N VAL A 152 -6.42 16.92 -15.11
CA VAL A 152 -7.16 16.68 -16.35
C VAL A 152 -8.40 15.79 -16.12
N GLY A 153 -8.57 15.24 -14.90
CA GLY A 153 -9.73 14.43 -14.53
C GLY A 153 -9.65 12.96 -14.96
N TYR A 154 -8.50 12.49 -15.45
CA TYR A 154 -8.31 11.08 -15.82
C TYR A 154 -8.21 10.14 -14.61
N TRP A 155 -7.93 10.67 -13.42
CA TRP A 155 -7.60 9.86 -12.24
C TRP A 155 -8.65 9.92 -11.12
N VAL A 156 -9.72 10.72 -11.27
CA VAL A 156 -10.82 10.83 -10.30
C VAL A 156 -12.18 10.61 -10.97
N LEU A 157 -12.39 9.40 -11.49
CA LEU A 157 -13.71 8.80 -11.72
C LEU A 157 -13.64 7.32 -11.32
#